data_AF-A0A958G4J8-F1
#
_entry.id   AF-A0A958G4J8-F1
#
_cell.length_a   1.000
_cell.length_b   1.000
_cell.length_c   1.000
_cell.angle_alpha   90.00
_cell.angle_beta   90.00
_cell.angle_gamma   90.00
#
_symmetry.space_group_name_H-M   'P 1'
#
loop_
_entity.id
_entity.type
_entity.pdbx_description
1 polymer ?
#
loop_
_entity_poly.entity_id
_entity_poly.type
_entity_poly.pdbx_seq_one_letter_code
_entity_poly.pdbx_strand_id
1 'polypeptide(L)'
;MIKTVTATEYISPLREGGSLPAIVKADDGEMYAMKFVGAGQGAKALIAELLAGEVARALGLRVPEIALIELDPAIGHTEPDAEIQDLLHASAGLN
;
A
#
# COMPACT_ATOMS: atom_id res chain seq x y z
N MET A 1 13.94 -11.83 -2.93
CA MET A 1 13.34 -11.76 -1.58
C MET A 1 12.48 -10.52 -1.57
N ILE A 2 11.27 -10.59 -1.02
CA ILE A 2 10.39 -9.41 -0.93
C ILE A 2 10.93 -8.52 0.17
N LYS A 3 11.19 -7.26 -0.16
CA LYS A 3 11.71 -6.29 0.81
C LYS A 3 10.58 -5.73 1.67
N THR A 4 10.95 -5.29 2.86
CA THR A 4 10.09 -4.50 3.74
C THR A 4 10.67 -3.10 3.80
N VAL A 5 9.84 -2.10 3.55
CA VAL A 5 10.21 -0.67 3.53
C VAL A 5 9.25 0.11 4.43
N THR A 6 9.65 1.30 4.87
CA THR A 6 8.80 2.17 5.69
C THR A 6 8.23 3.29 4.82
N ALA A 7 6.91 3.50 4.85
CA ALA A 7 6.32 4.67 4.23
C ALA A 7 6.82 5.94 4.95
N THR A 8 7.25 6.93 4.18
CA THR A 8 7.78 8.20 4.71
C THR A 8 6.93 9.40 4.31
N GLU A 9 6.19 9.30 3.21
CA GLU A 9 5.33 10.37 2.71
C GLU A 9 4.13 9.78 1.96
N TYR A 10 2.94 10.29 2.27
CA TYR A 10 1.73 10.06 1.48
C TYR A 10 1.65 11.14 0.39
N ILE A 11 1.66 10.72 -0.87
CA ILE A 11 1.82 11.64 -2.01
C ILE A 11 0.48 11.98 -2.62
N SER A 12 -0.30 10.96 -3.00
CA SER A 12 -1.62 11.17 -3.60
C SER A 12 -2.49 9.92 -3.57
N PRO A 13 -3.82 10.07 -3.47
CA PRO A 13 -4.74 8.95 -3.62
C PRO A 13 -4.87 8.56 -5.10
N LEU A 14 -4.98 7.25 -5.35
CA LEU A 14 -5.42 6.67 -6.60
C LEU A 14 -6.94 6.44 -6.50
N ARG A 15 -7.71 7.33 -7.13
CA ARG A 15 -9.19 7.37 -7.01
C ARG A 15 -9.93 6.35 -7.88
N GLU A 16 -9.23 5.32 -8.33
CA GLU A 16 -9.82 4.24 -9.13
C GLU A 16 -10.22 3.06 -8.23
N GLY A 17 -11.51 2.73 -8.21
CA GLY A 17 -12.05 1.63 -7.41
C GLY A 17 -12.30 1.97 -5.94
N GLY A 18 -12.98 1.05 -5.25
CA GLY A 18 -13.50 1.28 -3.89
C GLY A 18 -12.51 1.04 -2.75
N SER A 19 -11.25 0.71 -3.03
CA SER A 19 -10.23 0.44 -1.99
C SER A 19 -9.26 1.59 -1.76
N LEU A 20 -9.41 2.70 -2.49
CA LEU A 20 -8.63 3.94 -2.36
C LEU A 20 -7.11 3.72 -2.14
N PRO A 21 -6.41 3.00 -3.04
CA PRO A 21 -4.95 2.86 -2.91
C PRO A 21 -4.27 4.24 -3.05
N ALA A 22 -3.00 4.34 -2.67
CA ALA A 22 -2.27 5.60 -2.75
C ALA A 22 -0.84 5.43 -3.26
N ILE A 23 -0.31 6.51 -3.82
CA ILE A 23 1.12 6.64 -4.05
C ILE A 23 1.78 7.08 -2.75
N VAL A 24 2.78 6.32 -2.30
CA VAL A 24 3.61 6.62 -1.13
C VAL A 24 5.08 6.61 -1.51
N LYS A 25 5.86 7.46 -0.85
CA LYS A 25 7.33 7.40 -0.91
C LYS A 25 7.84 6.59 0.28
N ALA A 26 8.79 5.70 0.05
CA ALA A 26 9.39 4.90 1.12
C ALA A 26 10.82 5.37 1.50
N ASP A 27 11.34 4.79 2.59
CA ASP A 27 12.68 5.05 3.13
C ASP A 27 13.83 4.64 2.20
N ASP A 28 13.57 3.76 1.23
CA ASP A 28 14.51 3.42 0.16
C ASP A 28 14.57 4.48 -0.97
N GLY A 29 13.75 5.52 -0.88
CA GLY A 29 13.69 6.62 -1.85
C GLY A 29 12.79 6.36 -3.05
N GLU A 30 12.20 5.16 -3.16
CA GLU A 30 11.31 4.77 -4.25
C GLU A 30 9.83 5.09 -3.94
N MET A 31 9.00 4.97 -4.98
CA MET A 31 7.58 5.27 -4.94
C MET A 31 6.75 3.99 -5.16
N TYR A 32 5.71 3.80 -4.35
CA TYR A 32 4.89 2.60 -4.37
C TYR A 32 3.41 2.94 -4.51
N ALA A 33 2.69 2.11 -5.27
CA ALA A 33 1.24 2.04 -5.18
C ALA A 33 0.87 1.13 -4.00
N MET A 34 0.61 1.73 -2.85
CA MET A 34 0.29 1.04 -1.61
C MET A 34 -1.21 0.75 -1.54
N LYS A 35 -1.54 -0.47 -1.12
CA LYS A 35 -2.89 -0.86 -0.71
C LYS A 35 -2.97 -0.89 0.80
N PHE A 36 -4.14 -0.59 1.33
CA PHE A 36 -4.35 -0.39 2.76
C PHE A 36 -5.06 -1.60 3.38
N VAL A 37 -4.54 -2.13 4.47
CA VAL A 37 -5.14 -3.25 5.22
C VAL A 37 -6.49 -2.84 5.85
N GLY A 38 -6.70 -1.55 6.10
CA GLY A 38 -8.00 -1.01 6.53
C GLY A 38 -9.06 -0.96 5.43
N ALA A 39 -8.71 -1.18 4.16
CA ALA A 39 -9.66 -1.14 3.05
C ALA A 39 -10.35 -2.49 2.80
N GLY A 40 -11.67 -2.47 2.61
CA GLY A 40 -12.44 -3.58 2.04
C GLY A 40 -12.18 -4.95 2.69
N GLN A 41 -11.59 -5.88 1.94
CA GLN A 41 -11.31 -7.26 2.41
C GLN A 41 -10.06 -7.36 3.31
N GLY A 42 -9.42 -6.22 3.61
CA GLY A 42 -8.23 -6.07 4.43
C GLY A 42 -7.10 -7.00 4.03
N ALA A 43 -6.51 -7.68 5.00
CA ALA A 43 -5.33 -8.54 4.79
C ALA A 43 -5.54 -9.59 3.68
N LYS A 44 -6.76 -10.09 3.45
CA LYS A 44 -7.02 -11.07 2.39
C LYS A 44 -6.77 -10.48 1.00
N ALA A 45 -7.09 -9.20 0.78
CA ALA A 45 -6.78 -8.54 -0.48
C ALA A 45 -5.27 -8.38 -0.66
N LEU A 46 -4.55 -7.99 0.40
CA LEU A 46 -3.09 -7.83 0.35
C LEU A 46 -2.37 -9.16 0.05
N ILE A 47 -2.80 -10.25 0.71
CA ILE A 47 -2.29 -11.59 0.42
C ILE A 47 -2.62 -12.02 -1.01
N ALA A 48 -3.81 -11.68 -1.54
CA ALA A 48 -4.16 -11.99 -2.91
C ALA A 48 -3.27 -11.26 -3.93
N GLU A 49 -2.95 -9.98 -3.70
CA GLU A 49 -2.01 -9.21 -4.53
C GLU A 49 -0.62 -9.81 -4.52
N LEU A 50 -0.12 -10.13 -3.33
CA LEU A 50 1.17 -10.79 -3.15
C LEU A 50 1.23 -12.11 -3.92
N LEU A 51 0.25 -13.00 -3.71
CA LEU A 51 0.20 -14.29 -4.38
C LEU A 51 0.07 -14.15 -5.91
N ALA A 52 -0.84 -13.30 -6.38
CA ALA A 52 -1.05 -13.08 -7.81
C ALA A 52 0.21 -12.53 -8.48
N GLY A 53 0.89 -11.58 -7.86
CA GLY A 53 2.11 -10.99 -8.37
C GLY A 53 3.29 -11.97 -8.38
N GLU A 54 3.48 -12.78 -7.33
CA GLU A 54 4.53 -13.82 -7.32
C GLU A 54 4.23 -14.95 -8.32
N VAL A 55 2.98 -15.37 -8.47
CA VAL A 55 2.57 -16.34 -9.51
C VAL A 55 2.86 -15.79 -10.90
N ALA A 56 2.45 -14.55 -11.18
CA ALA A 56 2.71 -13.91 -12.46
C ALA A 56 4.22 -13.73 -12.73
N ARG A 57 5.02 -13.40 -11.71
CA ARG A 57 6.49 -13.36 -11.80
C ARG A 57 7.07 -14.73 -12.14
N ALA A 58 6.61 -15.79 -11.47
CA ALA A 58 7.06 -17.16 -11.73
C ALA A 58 6.70 -17.62 -13.15
N LEU A 59 5.62 -17.10 -13.73
CA LEU A 59 5.22 -17.32 -15.12
C LEU A 59 5.97 -16.44 -16.14
N GLY A 60 6.90 -15.58 -15.70
CA GLY A 60 7.68 -14.70 -16.58
C GLY A 60 6.89 -13.50 -17.12
N LEU A 61 5.73 -13.18 -16.54
CA LEU A 61 4.96 -11.98 -16.89
C LEU A 61 5.66 -10.73 -16.33
N ARG A 62 5.47 -9.60 -17.02
CA ARG A 62 5.93 -8.31 -16.51
C ARG A 62 5.05 -7.88 -15.36
N VAL A 63 5.58 -7.98 -14.15
CA VAL A 63 4.96 -7.47 -12.93
C VAL A 63 5.88 -6.43 -12.29
N PRO A 64 5.33 -5.39 -11.65
CA PRO A 64 6.11 -4.51 -10.79
C PRO A 64 6.80 -5.29 -9.64
N GLU A 65 7.82 -4.67 -9.05
CA GLU A 65 8.36 -5.16 -7.78
C GLU A 65 7.31 -5.04 -6.68
N ILE A 66 7.21 -6.06 -5.84
CA ILE A 66 6.32 -6.08 -4.68
C ILE A 66 7.17 -5.85 -3.44
N ALA A 67 6.71 -4.98 -2.56
CA ALA A 67 7.29 -4.72 -1.25
C ALA A 67 6.20 -4.80 -0.18
N LEU A 68 6.59 -5.17 1.03
CA LEU A 68 5.76 -4.98 2.21
C LEU A 68 6.05 -3.59 2.79
N ILE A 69 5.02 -2.85 3.19
CA ILE A 69 5.17 -1.45 3.58
C ILE A 69 4.67 -1.25 5.01
N GLU A 70 5.55 -0.82 5.90
CA GLU A 70 5.17 -0.36 7.24
C GLU A 70 4.63 1.07 7.17
N LEU A 71 3.40 1.27 7.64
CA LEU A 71 2.73 2.58 7.69
C LEU A 71 2.69 3.11 9.12
N ASP A 72 3.28 4.29 9.34
CA ASP A 72 2.99 5.11 10.50
C ASP A 72 1.67 5.87 10.26
N PRO A 73 0.62 5.66 11.09
CA PRO A 73 -0.65 6.37 10.93
C PRO A 73 -0.51 7.90 11.06
N ALA A 74 0.59 8.41 11.61
CA ALA A 74 0.85 9.85 11.69
C ALA A 74 0.98 10.52 10.31
N ILE A 75 1.31 9.76 9.26
CA ILE A 75 1.39 10.25 7.88
C ILE A 75 0.04 10.79 7.39
N GLY A 76 -1.07 10.26 7.91
CA GLY A 76 -2.41 10.71 7.53
C GLY A 76 -2.88 12.02 8.18
N HIS A 77 -2.16 12.57 9.16
CA HIS A 77 -2.64 13.72 9.93
C HIS A 77 -2.87 15.01 9.10
N THR A 78 -2.18 15.15 7.98
CA THR A 78 -2.29 16.32 7.10
C THR A 78 -3.24 16.12 5.91
N GLU A 79 -3.81 14.93 5.74
CA GLU A 79 -4.75 14.63 4.65
C GLU A 79 -6.09 15.32 4.92
N PRO A 80 -6.60 16.21 4.06
CA PRO A 80 -7.86 16.91 4.31
C PRO A 80 -9.11 16.01 4.22
N ASP A 81 -9.04 14.87 3.53
CA ASP A 81 -10.15 13.95 3.37
C ASP A 81 -10.28 13.01 4.58
N ALA A 82 -11.37 13.16 5.36
CA ALA A 82 -11.61 12.38 6.57
C ALA A 82 -11.73 10.87 6.30
N GLU A 83 -12.26 10.46 5.14
CA GLU A 83 -12.37 9.04 4.80
C GLU A 83 -10.97 8.43 4.59
N ILE A 84 -10.07 9.21 3.97
CA ILE A 84 -8.68 8.80 3.79
C ILE A 84 -7.93 8.82 5.12
N GLN A 85 -8.15 9.81 6.00
CA GLN A 85 -7.57 9.82 7.35
C GLN A 85 -7.94 8.56 8.13
N ASP A 86 -9.23 8.21 8.15
CA ASP A 86 -9.74 7.02 8.84
C ASP A 86 -9.11 5.75 8.25
N LEU A 87 -8.99 5.69 6.92
CA LEU A 87 -8.34 4.57 6.23
C LEU A 87 -6.87 4.42 6.62
N LEU A 88 -6.10 5.52 6.62
CA LEU A 88 -4.68 5.51 7.00
C LEU A 88 -4.50 5.11 8.47
N HIS A 89 -5.37 5.60 9.36
CA HIS A 89 -5.33 5.22 10.77
C HIS A 89 -5.66 3.74 10.98
N ALA A 90 -6.67 3.23 10.29
CA ALA A 90 -7.05 1.81 10.31
C ALA A 90 -5.99 0.88 9.68
N SER A 91 -4.99 1.45 9.00
CA SER A 91 -3.96 0.72 8.27
C SER A 91 -2.57 0.81 8.90
N ALA A 92 -2.47 1.19 10.17
CA ALA A 92 -1.20 1.25 10.89
C ALA A 92 -0.46 -0.10 10.88
N GLY A 93 0.84 -0.06 10.61
CA GLY A 93 1.71 -1.24 10.53
C GLY A 93 1.84 -1.80 9.11
N LEU A 94 1.98 -3.12 9.00
CA LEU A 94 2.33 -3.79 7.76
C LEU A 94 1.16 -3.86 6.77
N ASN A 95 1.42 -3.38 5.55
CA ASN A 95 0.52 -3.41 4.40
C ASN A 95 1.18 -4.10 3.20
#